data_AF-S4P1Z1-F1
#
_entry.id   AF-S4P1Z1-F1
#
_cell.length_a   1.000
_cell.length_b   1.000
_cell.length_c   1.000
_cell.angle_alpha   90.00
_cell.angle_beta   90.00
_cell.angle_gamma   90.00
#
_symmetry.space_group_name_H-M   'P 1'
#
loop_
_entity.id
_entity.type
_entity.pdbx_description
1 polymer ?
#
loop_
_entity_poly.entity_id
_entity_poly.type
_entity_poly.pdbx_seq_one_letter_code
_entity_poly.pdbx_strand_id
1 'polypeptide(L)'
;MEKLRKMILPDSFSVLKVSKHSLEVIRFDAELENRTKLERVIARLEDRIIQLNEYPDPLKVKVCECKSDFPIRHSWDSFFRDATDMDEMKPGERPDTIHIKNLPIRWFIHERDRDEDAPPSESLFKKVFDKYGPIRQVDIPAADPFRMQMKAPMRGITIPPQDSALYFEGYIQF
;
A
#
# COMPACT_ATOMS: atom_id res chain seq x y z
N MET A 1 -4.43 -28.62 8.75
CA MET A 1 -4.23 -27.27 9.31
C MET A 1 -3.46 -27.30 10.64
N GLU A 2 -3.95 -28.00 11.68
CA GLU A 2 -3.29 -28.00 13.00
C GLU A 2 -1.85 -28.55 13.00
N LYS A 3 -1.55 -29.58 12.20
CA LYS A 3 -0.20 -30.13 12.09
C LYS A 3 0.81 -29.06 11.63
N LEU A 4 0.43 -28.22 10.66
CA LEU A 4 1.26 -27.11 10.20
C LEU A 4 1.46 -26.06 11.30
N ARG A 5 0.40 -25.72 12.05
CA ARG A 5 0.50 -24.79 13.19
C ARG A 5 1.45 -25.30 14.27
N LYS A 6 1.44 -26.60 14.56
CA LYS A 6 2.36 -27.22 15.54
C LYS A 6 3.81 -27.22 15.06
N MET A 7 4.06 -27.37 13.76
CA MET A 7 5.41 -27.43 13.19
C MET A 7 6.16 -26.09 13.24
N ILE A 8 5.43 -24.97 13.25
CA ILE A 8 6.04 -23.63 13.22
C ILE A 8 6.28 -23.03 14.61
N LEU A 9 5.84 -23.69 15.69
CA LEU A 9 6.02 -23.18 17.05
C LEU A 9 7.49 -22.83 17.36
N PRO A 10 7.76 -21.72 18.08
CA PRO A 10 6.80 -20.84 18.77
C PRO A 10 6.14 -19.77 17.89
N ASP A 11 6.39 -19.77 16.57
CA ASP A 11 5.79 -18.83 15.65
C ASP A 11 4.32 -19.21 15.34
N SER A 12 3.54 -18.24 14.88
CA SER A 12 2.13 -18.41 14.53
C SER A 12 1.83 -17.79 13.18
N PHE A 13 0.90 -18.41 12.44
CA PHE A 13 0.34 -17.82 11.22
C PHE A 13 -0.76 -16.83 11.59
N SER A 14 -0.71 -15.63 11.01
CA SER A 14 -1.82 -14.66 11.08
C SER A 14 -2.99 -15.13 10.22
N VAL A 15 -2.69 -15.57 9.00
CA VAL A 15 -3.64 -16.18 8.07
C VAL A 15 -3.12 -17.56 7.67
N LEU A 16 -4.00 -18.55 7.65
CA LEU A 16 -3.74 -19.85 7.04
C LEU A 16 -5.02 -20.31 6.38
N LYS A 17 -5.03 -20.38 5.05
CA LYS A 17 -6.20 -20.79 4.25
C LYS A 17 -5.80 -21.83 3.20
N VAL A 18 -6.76 -22.65 2.77
CA VAL A 18 -6.58 -23.57 1.65
C VAL A 18 -6.87 -22.80 0.36
N SER A 19 -5.90 -22.71 -0.55
CA SER A 19 -6.07 -22.04 -1.84
C SER A 19 -6.37 -23.00 -2.98
N LYS A 20 -5.91 -24.25 -2.89
CA LYS A 20 -6.24 -25.30 -3.84
C LYS A 20 -6.31 -26.65 -3.12
N HIS A 21 -7.32 -27.44 -3.47
CA HIS A 21 -7.47 -28.80 -2.98
C HIS A 21 -7.74 -29.73 -4.17
N SER A 22 -6.80 -30.60 -4.49
CA SER A 22 -6.95 -31.67 -5.48
C SER A 22 -6.53 -33.01 -4.88
N LEU A 23 -6.76 -34.10 -5.62
CA LEU A 23 -6.35 -35.45 -5.22
C LEU A 23 -4.83 -35.57 -5.00
N GLU A 24 -4.04 -34.79 -5.74
CA GLU A 24 -2.58 -34.85 -5.72
C GLU A 24 -1.93 -33.79 -4.81
N VAL A 25 -2.56 -32.61 -4.69
CA VAL A 25 -1.93 -31.45 -4.03
C VAL A 25 -2.95 -30.67 -3.21
N ILE A 26 -2.57 -30.37 -1.97
CA ILE A 26 -3.24 -29.37 -1.14
C ILE A 26 -2.31 -28.16 -1.02
N ARG A 27 -2.75 -27.01 -1.54
CA ARG A 27 -2.03 -25.74 -1.43
C ARG A 27 -2.62 -24.90 -0.32
N PHE A 28 -1.74 -24.39 0.53
CA PHE A 28 -2.10 -23.46 1.59
C PHE A 28 -1.46 -22.11 1.31
N ASP A 29 -2.22 -21.03 1.53
CA ASP A 29 -1.67 -19.69 1.62
C ASP A 29 -1.54 -19.35 3.10
N ALA A 30 -0.33 -18.97 3.50
CA ALA A 30 0.01 -18.69 4.89
C ALA A 30 0.69 -17.33 5.00
N GLU A 31 0.24 -16.52 5.96
CA GLU A 31 0.76 -15.19 6.25
C GLU A 31 1.40 -15.16 7.64
N LEU A 32 2.47 -14.37 7.76
CA LEU A 32 3.19 -14.12 9.00
C LEU A 32 3.20 -12.61 9.26
N GLU A 33 3.04 -12.22 10.52
CA GLU A 33 3.04 -10.80 10.91
C GLU A 33 4.39 -10.10 10.64
N ASN A 34 5.49 -10.84 10.73
CA ASN A 34 6.84 -10.30 10.62
C ASN A 34 7.66 -11.05 9.58
N ARG A 35 8.22 -10.30 8.61
CA ARG A 35 9.13 -10.85 7.58
C ARG A 35 10.34 -11.56 8.18
N THR A 36 10.84 -11.12 9.34
CA THR A 36 12.00 -11.72 10.02
C THR A 36 11.77 -13.18 10.46
N LYS A 37 10.51 -13.62 10.58
CA LYS A 37 10.16 -15.00 10.91
C LYS A 37 10.15 -15.92 9.69
N LEU A 38 10.15 -15.37 8.48
CA LEU A 38 9.89 -16.10 7.24
C LEU A 38 10.90 -17.23 6.99
N GLU A 39 12.20 -16.91 6.97
CA GLU A 39 13.25 -17.92 6.72
C GLU A 39 13.20 -19.07 7.72
N ARG A 40 12.96 -18.76 9.00
CA ARG A 40 12.84 -19.75 10.07
C ARG A 40 11.64 -20.66 9.86
N VAL A 41 10.49 -20.10 9.50
CA VAL A 41 9.26 -20.86 9.24
C VAL A 41 9.42 -21.75 8.02
N ILE A 42 10.02 -21.24 6.94
CA ILE A 42 10.33 -22.02 5.73
C ILE A 42 11.23 -23.21 6.11
N ALA A 43 12.34 -22.96 6.82
CA ALA A 43 13.27 -24.02 7.22
C ALA A 43 12.65 -25.09 8.13
N ARG A 44 11.63 -24.74 8.94
CA ARG A 44 10.93 -25.71 9.80
C ARG A 44 9.97 -26.61 9.03
N LEU A 45 9.36 -26.08 7.97
CA LEU A 45 8.33 -26.76 7.18
C LEU A 45 8.88 -27.50 5.97
N GLU A 46 9.94 -26.99 5.36
CA GLU A 46 10.51 -27.56 4.14
C GLU A 46 10.87 -29.03 4.35
N ASP A 47 10.45 -29.86 3.40
CA ASP A 47 10.71 -31.30 3.36
C ASP A 47 10.16 -32.11 4.54
N ARG A 48 9.30 -31.52 5.38
CA ARG A 48 8.60 -32.28 6.42
C ARG A 48 7.59 -33.24 5.82
N ILE A 49 7.48 -34.40 6.45
CA ILE A 49 6.51 -35.43 6.06
C ILE A 49 5.30 -35.34 7.00
N ILE A 50 4.11 -35.29 6.42
CA ILE A 50 2.83 -35.25 7.13
C ILE A 50 1.97 -36.41 6.65
N GLN A 51 1.61 -37.32 7.56
CA GLN A 51 0.52 -38.26 7.33
C GLN A 51 -0.81 -37.54 7.57
N LEU A 52 -1.75 -37.59 6.64
CA LEU A 52 -3.14 -37.15 6.87
C LEU A 52 -4.04 -38.37 7.03
N ASN A 53 -5.11 -38.26 7.82
CA ASN A 53 -6.00 -39.39 8.06
C ASN A 53 -6.79 -39.79 6.81
N GLU A 54 -7.04 -38.81 5.93
CA GLU A 54 -7.82 -38.97 4.69
C GLU A 54 -6.94 -39.39 3.50
N TYR A 55 -5.61 -39.48 3.68
CA TYR A 55 -4.67 -39.84 2.63
C TYR A 55 -3.89 -41.10 3.06
N PRO A 56 -3.86 -42.15 2.22
CA PRO A 56 -3.12 -43.36 2.55
C PRO A 56 -1.62 -43.10 2.56
N ASP A 57 -1.13 -42.29 1.63
CA ASP A 57 0.29 -42.01 1.48
C ASP A 57 0.76 -40.79 2.30
N PRO A 58 1.98 -40.85 2.87
CA PRO A 58 2.58 -39.71 3.55
C PRO A 58 2.86 -38.57 2.56
N LEU A 59 2.42 -37.36 2.88
CA LEU A 59 2.61 -36.18 2.04
C LEU A 59 3.88 -35.43 2.43
N LYS A 60 4.64 -34.96 1.44
CA LYS A 60 5.82 -34.11 1.65
C LYS A 60 5.42 -32.63 1.54
N VAL A 61 5.77 -31.85 2.55
CA VAL A 61 5.53 -30.41 2.59
C VAL A 61 6.59 -29.70 1.76
N LYS A 62 6.13 -28.85 0.84
CA LYS A 62 6.95 -27.92 0.07
C LYS A 62 6.52 -26.50 0.36
N VAL A 63 7.47 -25.62 0.67
CA VAL A 63 7.19 -24.23 1.03
C VAL A 63 8.03 -23.30 0.17
N CYS A 64 7.42 -22.21 -0.28
CA CYS A 64 8.12 -21.11 -0.94
C CYS A 64 7.64 -19.77 -0.38
N GLU A 65 8.50 -18.77 -0.44
CA GLU A 65 8.08 -17.38 -0.27
C GLU A 65 7.21 -16.98 -1.45
N CYS A 66 5.97 -16.54 -1.17
CA CYS A 66 5.15 -15.91 -2.17
C CYS A 66 5.72 -14.50 -2.44
N LYS A 67 5.93 -14.17 -3.72
CA LYS A 67 6.27 -12.79 -4.09
C LYS A 67 5.09 -11.89 -3.73
N SER A 68 5.38 -10.68 -3.26
CA SER A 68 4.32 -9.68 -3.07
C SER A 68 3.58 -9.49 -4.39
N ASP A 69 2.24 -9.52 -4.34
CA ASP A 69 1.38 -9.20 -5.49
C ASP A 69 1.53 -7.71 -5.90
N PHE A 70 2.22 -6.91 -5.10
CA PHE A 70 2.49 -5.51 -5.41
C PHE A 70 3.65 -5.41 -6.42
N PRO A 71 3.49 -4.70 -7.56
CA PRO A 71 4.54 -4.60 -8.55
C PRO A 71 5.70 -3.79 -7.98
N ILE A 72 6.93 -4.26 -8.22
CA ILE A 72 8.14 -3.50 -7.90
C ILE A 72 8.30 -2.34 -8.89
N ARG A 73 9.07 -1.31 -8.52
CA ARG A 73 9.30 -0.11 -9.36
C ARG A 73 9.70 -0.46 -10.79
N HIS A 74 10.59 -1.44 -10.98
CA HIS A 74 10.94 -1.94 -12.31
C HIS A 74 9.72 -2.46 -13.11
N SER A 75 8.87 -3.27 -12.49
CA SER A 75 7.66 -3.81 -13.15
C SER A 75 6.69 -2.69 -13.53
N TRP A 76 6.57 -1.66 -12.70
CA TRP A 76 5.79 -0.47 -13.00
C TRP A 76 6.39 0.36 -14.15
N ASP A 77 7.69 0.65 -14.07
CA ASP A 77 8.39 1.44 -15.09
C ASP A 77 8.40 0.73 -16.45
N SER A 78 8.46 -0.61 -16.48
CA SER A 78 8.29 -1.40 -17.70
C SER A 78 6.85 -1.32 -18.23
N PHE A 79 5.85 -1.46 -17.36
CA PHE A 79 4.44 -1.38 -17.78
C PHE A 79 4.12 -0.04 -18.46
N PHE A 80 4.50 1.09 -17.85
CA PHE A 80 4.22 2.42 -18.40
C PHE A 80 5.02 2.76 -19.65
N ARG A 81 6.19 2.17 -19.84
CA ARG A 81 6.96 2.31 -21.09
C ARG A 81 6.26 1.67 -22.28
N ASP A 82 5.62 0.53 -22.05
CA ASP A 82 5.02 -0.30 -23.09
C ASP A 82 3.53 0.01 -23.32
N ALA A 83 2.86 0.63 -22.34
CA ALA A 83 1.46 1.04 -22.43
C ALA A 83 1.29 2.33 -23.25
N THR A 84 1.04 2.18 -24.56
CA THR A 84 0.85 3.31 -25.49
C THR A 84 -0.51 4.02 -25.36
N ASP A 85 -1.43 3.44 -24.57
CA ASP A 85 -2.79 3.92 -24.31
C ASP A 85 -2.93 4.69 -22.99
N MET A 86 -1.86 4.81 -22.20
CA MET A 86 -1.84 5.50 -20.90
C MET A 86 -1.04 6.80 -20.99
N ASP A 87 -1.57 7.87 -20.42
CA ASP A 87 -0.96 9.20 -20.37
C ASP A 87 -0.55 9.52 -18.93
N GLU A 88 0.77 9.57 -18.69
CA GLU A 88 1.33 9.91 -17.38
C GLU A 88 0.87 11.27 -16.83
N MET A 89 0.41 12.19 -17.69
CA MET A 89 -0.08 13.50 -17.30
C MET A 89 -1.56 13.50 -16.90
N LYS A 90 -2.29 12.39 -17.10
CA LYS A 90 -3.68 12.28 -16.69
C LYS A 90 -3.82 11.81 -15.23
N PRO A 91 -4.60 12.52 -14.41
CA PRO A 91 -4.88 12.12 -13.04
C PRO A 91 -5.46 10.70 -12.97
N GLY A 92 -4.86 9.83 -12.16
CA GLY A 92 -5.33 8.47 -11.92
C GLY A 92 -4.83 7.41 -12.91
N GLU A 93 -4.19 7.80 -14.02
CA GLU A 93 -3.58 6.82 -14.94
C GLU A 93 -2.19 6.37 -14.44
N ARG A 94 -1.44 7.26 -13.77
CA ARG A 94 -0.21 6.90 -13.05
C ARG A 94 -0.48 6.68 -11.56
N PRO A 95 -0.21 5.49 -11.00
CA PRO A 95 -0.41 5.15 -9.59
C PRO A 95 0.76 5.63 -8.71
N ASP A 96 1.47 6.67 -9.12
CA ASP A 96 2.51 7.34 -8.31
C ASP A 96 1.93 8.50 -7.49
N THR A 97 0.70 8.92 -7.79
CA THR A 97 0.04 10.05 -7.16
C THR A 97 -0.98 9.58 -6.13
N ILE A 98 -0.72 9.84 -4.86
CA ILE A 98 -1.66 9.59 -3.77
C ILE A 98 -2.49 10.85 -3.53
N HIS A 99 -3.82 10.70 -3.59
CA HIS A 99 -4.77 11.76 -3.24
C HIS A 99 -5.29 11.51 -1.82
N ILE A 100 -4.99 12.43 -0.90
CA ILE A 100 -5.44 12.37 0.49
C ILE A 100 -6.47 13.47 0.71
N LYS A 101 -7.64 13.10 1.22
CA LYS A 101 -8.76 14.01 1.49
C LYS A 101 -8.97 14.21 2.99
N ASN A 102 -9.67 15.29 3.32
CA ASN A 102 -10.15 15.58 4.67
C ASN A 102 -9.02 15.74 5.71
N LEU A 103 -7.90 16.35 5.30
CA LEU A 103 -6.81 16.66 6.21
C LEU A 103 -7.11 17.96 6.95
N PRO A 104 -6.99 18.03 8.30
CA PRO A 104 -7.23 19.27 9.03
C PRO A 104 -6.21 20.34 8.67
N ILE A 105 -6.67 21.52 8.23
CA ILE A 105 -5.79 22.62 7.82
C ILE A 105 -4.85 23.00 8.96
N ARG A 106 -5.37 23.11 10.18
CA ARG A 106 -4.63 23.51 11.39
C ARG A 106 -3.43 22.62 11.74
N TRP A 107 -3.36 21.40 11.23
CA TRP A 107 -2.20 20.51 11.45
C TRP A 107 -1.02 20.84 10.54
N PHE A 108 -1.28 21.53 9.43
CA PHE A 108 -0.32 21.81 8.38
C PHE A 108 0.04 23.31 8.29
N ILE A 109 -0.29 24.12 9.29
CA ILE A 109 0.15 25.51 9.41
C ILE A 109 1.41 25.56 10.30
N HIS A 110 2.40 26.37 9.93
CA HIS A 110 3.56 26.60 10.81
C HIS A 110 3.14 27.40 12.04
N GLU A 111 3.72 27.11 13.21
CA GLU A 111 3.36 27.79 14.47
C GLU A 111 3.50 29.32 14.41
N ARG A 112 4.47 29.80 13.63
CA ARG A 112 4.73 31.23 13.40
C ARG A 112 3.71 31.91 12.48
N ASP A 113 2.97 31.14 11.69
CA ASP A 113 2.05 31.61 10.64
C ASP A 113 0.59 31.29 11.00
N ARG A 114 0.31 31.10 12.31
CA ARG A 114 -0.96 30.58 12.82
C ARG A 114 -2.04 31.65 12.92
N ASP A 115 -2.45 32.18 11.77
CA ASP A 115 -3.64 33.01 11.62
C ASP A 115 -4.89 32.14 11.34
N GLU A 116 -6.09 32.66 11.60
CA GLU A 116 -7.34 31.89 11.40
C GLU A 116 -7.56 31.46 9.95
N ASP A 117 -7.10 32.26 8.98
CA ASP A 117 -7.26 32.05 7.55
C ASP A 117 -5.98 31.56 6.84
N ALA A 118 -4.96 31.16 7.59
CA ALA A 118 -3.69 30.74 7.00
C ALA A 118 -3.85 29.41 6.22
N PRO A 119 -3.40 29.36 4.94
CA PRO A 119 -3.49 28.14 4.15
C PRO A 119 -2.53 27.06 4.68
N PRO A 120 -2.82 25.77 4.43
CA PRO A 120 -1.91 24.68 4.77
C PRO A 120 -0.57 24.83 4.04
N SER A 121 0.53 24.61 4.75
CA SER A 121 1.88 24.73 4.23
C SER A 121 2.30 23.49 3.45
N GLU A 122 2.59 23.69 2.16
CA GLU A 122 3.14 22.67 1.28
C GLU A 122 4.47 22.10 1.80
N SER A 123 5.33 22.96 2.38
CA SER A 123 6.61 22.53 2.95
C SER A 123 6.44 21.56 4.13
N LEU A 124 5.45 21.81 4.99
CA LEU A 124 5.15 20.95 6.14
C LEU A 124 4.49 19.66 5.68
N PHE A 125 3.55 19.76 4.74
CA PHE A 125 2.91 18.61 4.11
C PHE A 125 3.94 17.67 3.47
N LYS A 126 4.85 18.20 2.64
CA LYS A 126 5.96 17.44 2.07
C LYS A 126 6.80 16.79 3.16
N LYS A 127 7.23 17.55 4.19
CA LYS A 127 8.07 17.03 5.29
C LYS A 127 7.41 15.86 6.05
N VAL A 128 6.10 15.91 6.28
CA VAL A 128 5.36 14.85 6.97
C VAL A 128 5.38 13.55 6.17
N PHE A 129 5.17 13.64 4.86
CA PHE A 129 5.06 12.45 4.01
C PHE A 129 6.40 11.95 3.45
N ASP A 130 7.44 12.76 3.45
CA ASP A 130 8.81 12.39 3.04
C ASP A 130 9.37 11.22 3.88
N LYS A 131 8.82 11.00 5.09
CA LYS A 131 9.11 9.83 5.94
C LYS A 131 8.78 8.48 5.28
N TYR A 132 7.81 8.46 4.36
CA TYR A 132 7.36 7.21 3.71
C TYR A 132 8.10 6.92 2.40
N GLY A 133 8.89 7.86 1.90
CA GLY A 133 9.64 7.73 0.66
C GLY A 133 9.99 9.08 0.06
N PRO A 134 10.93 9.12 -0.91
CA PRO A 134 11.31 10.36 -1.59
C PRO A 134 10.11 10.94 -2.34
N ILE A 135 9.80 12.20 -2.08
CA ILE A 135 8.68 12.89 -2.75
C ILE A 135 9.20 13.67 -3.96
N ARG A 136 8.66 13.36 -5.14
CA ARG A 136 8.88 14.10 -6.38
C ARG A 136 8.19 15.46 -6.35
N GLN A 137 6.90 15.47 -6.04
CA GLN A 137 6.07 16.69 -6.05
C GLN A 137 4.91 16.55 -5.07
N VAL A 138 4.49 17.67 -4.49
CA VAL A 138 3.21 17.78 -3.78
C VAL A 138 2.38 18.88 -4.41
N ASP A 139 1.06 18.76 -4.28
CA ASP A 139 0.12 19.81 -4.65
C ASP A 139 -0.94 19.96 -3.57
N ILE A 140 -1.22 21.20 -3.17
CA ILE A 140 -2.31 21.54 -2.25
C ILE A 140 -3.22 22.58 -2.91
N PRO A 141 -4.37 22.15 -3.46
CA PRO A 141 -5.29 23.05 -4.15
C PRO A 141 -5.74 24.26 -3.32
N ALA A 142 -5.93 24.08 -2.01
CA ALA A 142 -6.38 25.14 -1.12
C ALA A 142 -5.31 26.21 -0.86
N ALA A 143 -4.03 25.92 -1.12
CA ALA A 143 -2.92 26.86 -0.91
C ALA A 143 -2.55 27.65 -2.19
N ASP A 144 -3.17 27.32 -3.33
CA ASP A 144 -2.87 27.91 -4.63
C ASP A 144 -3.87 29.06 -4.97
N PRO A 145 -3.42 30.33 -5.00
CA PRO A 145 -4.30 31.47 -5.25
C PRO A 145 -4.86 31.52 -6.68
N PHE A 146 -4.22 30.83 -7.63
CA PHE A 146 -4.66 30.80 -9.03
C PHE A 146 -5.59 29.62 -9.31
N ARG A 147 -5.83 28.74 -8.33
CA ARG A 147 -6.58 27.50 -8.53
C ARG A 147 -7.97 27.72 -9.11
N MET A 148 -8.66 28.75 -8.65
CA MET A 148 -10.02 29.07 -9.12
C MET A 148 -10.07 29.59 -10.55
N GLN A 149 -8.94 30.09 -11.09
CA GLN A 149 -8.81 30.54 -12.47
C GLN A 149 -8.63 29.37 -13.45
N MET A 150 -8.27 28.18 -12.93
CA MET A 150 -8.15 26.96 -13.73
C MET A 150 -9.52 26.40 -14.14
N LYS A 151 -9.55 25.65 -15.24
CA LYS A 151 -10.73 24.92 -15.70
C LYS A 151 -11.20 23.96 -14.60
N ALA A 152 -12.53 23.83 -14.42
CA ALA A 152 -13.13 22.96 -13.39
C ALA A 152 -12.48 21.57 -13.23
N PRO A 153 -12.23 20.77 -14.30
CA PRO A 153 -11.61 19.44 -14.14
C PRO A 153 -10.15 19.49 -13.66
N MET A 154 -9.47 20.62 -13.79
CA MET A 154 -8.06 20.80 -13.42
C MET A 154 -7.90 21.37 -12.01
N ARG A 155 -8.99 21.72 -11.31
CA ARG A 155 -8.90 22.32 -9.97
C ARG A 155 -8.46 21.30 -8.91
N GLY A 156 -8.79 20.01 -9.10
CA GLY A 156 -8.46 19.00 -8.09
C GLY A 156 -9.09 19.28 -6.72
N ILE A 157 -10.16 20.09 -6.67
CA ILE A 157 -10.92 20.37 -5.45
C ILE A 157 -12.15 19.46 -5.47
N THR A 158 -12.19 18.53 -4.54
CA THR A 158 -13.31 17.61 -4.31
C THR A 158 -13.98 17.82 -2.96
N ILE A 159 -13.35 18.59 -2.06
CA ILE A 159 -13.93 18.94 -0.76
C ILE A 159 -15.14 19.87 -0.94
N PRO A 160 -16.28 19.59 -0.28
CA PRO A 160 -17.43 20.47 -0.32
C PRO A 160 -17.15 21.86 0.29
N PRO A 161 -17.79 22.94 -0.19
CA PRO A 161 -17.56 24.30 0.33
C PRO A 161 -17.84 24.47 1.83
N GLN A 162 -18.74 23.69 2.41
CA GLN A 162 -19.01 23.73 3.85
C GLN A 162 -17.83 23.24 4.70
N ASP A 163 -16.97 22.40 4.13
CA ASP A 163 -15.86 21.74 4.82
C ASP A 163 -14.50 22.39 4.50
N SER A 164 -14.44 23.24 3.47
CA SER A 164 -13.19 23.82 2.97
C SER A 164 -12.53 24.82 3.92
N ALA A 165 -13.24 25.29 4.95
CA ALA A 165 -12.66 26.13 6.01
C ALA A 165 -11.91 25.29 7.08
N LEU A 166 -12.17 23.99 7.16
CA LEU A 166 -11.60 23.11 8.20
C LEU A 166 -10.62 22.11 7.61
N TYR A 167 -10.89 21.64 6.38
CA TYR A 167 -10.15 20.57 5.75
C TYR A 167 -9.61 20.96 4.38
N PHE A 168 -8.48 20.35 4.03
CA PHE A 168 -7.90 20.41 2.70
C PHE A 168 -7.62 19.00 2.16
N GLU A 169 -7.37 18.94 0.86
CA GLU A 169 -6.88 17.74 0.17
C GLU A 169 -5.49 18.01 -0.38
N GLY A 170 -4.68 16.97 -0.42
CA GLY A 170 -3.31 17.06 -0.92
C GLY A 170 -3.02 15.91 -1.88
N TYR A 171 -2.23 16.21 -2.90
CA TYR A 171 -1.71 15.24 -3.84
C TYR A 171 -0.21 15.05 -3.60
N ILE A 172 0.24 13.80 -3.57
CA ILE A 172 1.63 13.45 -3.28
C ILE A 172 2.13 12.52 -4.38
N GLN A 173 3.21 12.91 -5.05
CA GLN A 173 3.89 12.10 -6.05
C GLN A 173 5.20 11.55 -5.46
N PHE A 174 5.35 10.23 -5.46
CA PHE A 174 6.57 9.51 -5.02
C PHE A 174 7.49 9.12 -6.21
#